data_AF-A0A0C9VSK7-F1
#
_entry.id   AF-A0A0C9VSK7-F1
#
_cell.length_a   1.000
_cell.length_b   1.000
_cell.length_c   1.000
_cell.angle_alpha   90.00
_cell.angle_beta   90.00
_cell.angle_gamma   90.00
#
_symmetry.space_group_name_H-M   'P 1'
#
loop_
_entity.id
_entity.type
_entity.pdbx_description
1 polymer ?
#
loop_
_entity_poly.entity_id
_entity_poly.type
_entity_poly.pdbx_seq_one_letter_code
_entity_poly.pdbx_strand_id
1 'polypeptide(L)'
;MEKNVYAGLKDLPTFEELCVLALFSQSVSHPYMHRIRGVKNQNALNLGPFHDKVLVFLESVIAEPTKLFSLVATSKTASLDGQIWDRPEVLEKIQSLAPRLPHLEPLVVAFFSSAVEGWKRFTEEFQPDGKISSLSAESRLEAFMEPTNDINEGALGSFRKVSHLNPNITLQTINSRAMVKRNDTVPYIAQKFDSEDRKHLHHEARLRNNGQQESG
;
A
#
# COMPACT_ATOMS: atom_id res chain seq x y z
N MET A 1 8.88 3.46 32.61
CA MET A 1 7.64 3.70 31.85
C MET A 1 6.95 4.92 32.45
N GLU A 2 6.40 5.82 31.62
CA GLU A 2 5.72 7.01 32.10
C GLU A 2 4.48 6.64 32.94
N LYS A 3 4.18 7.42 33.99
CA LYS A 3 3.08 7.13 34.94
C LYS A 3 1.71 7.04 34.24
N ASN A 4 1.48 7.87 33.23
CA ASN A 4 0.23 7.90 32.47
C ASN A 4 0.03 6.61 31.66
N VAL A 5 1.10 6.13 31.00
CA VAL A 5 1.08 4.85 30.27
C VAL A 5 0.86 3.69 31.25
N TYR A 6 1.52 3.69 32.42
CA TYR A 6 1.30 2.66 33.43
C TYR A 6 -0.13 2.63 33.96
N ALA A 7 -0.73 3.80 34.22
CA ALA A 7 -2.11 3.90 34.66
C ALA A 7 -3.08 3.37 33.58
N GLY A 8 -2.87 3.74 32.31
CA GLY A 8 -3.68 3.23 31.19
C GLY A 8 -3.62 1.72 31.04
N LEU A 9 -2.47 1.07 31.28
CA LEU A 9 -2.38 -0.40 31.27
C LEU A 9 -3.13 -1.10 32.40
N LYS A 10 -3.60 -0.36 33.41
CA LYS A 10 -4.43 -0.86 34.51
C LYS A 10 -5.91 -0.49 34.34
N ASP A 11 -6.21 0.38 33.39
CA ASP A 11 -7.57 0.76 33.02
C ASP A 11 -8.15 -0.28 32.04
N LEU A 12 -9.28 -0.89 32.39
CA LEU A 12 -9.84 -2.01 31.64
C LEU A 12 -10.26 -1.61 30.20
N PRO A 13 -11.00 -0.49 29.99
CA PRO A 13 -11.31 -0.02 28.64
C PRO A 13 -10.06 0.21 27.78
N THR A 14 -9.06 0.94 28.31
CA THR A 14 -7.80 1.17 27.61
C THR A 14 -7.10 -0.14 27.25
N PHE A 15 -7.09 -1.11 28.16
CA PHE A 15 -6.49 -2.42 27.93
C PHE A 15 -7.22 -3.21 26.84
N GLU A 16 -8.55 -3.18 26.80
CA GLU A 16 -9.36 -3.83 25.76
C GLU A 16 -9.12 -3.19 24.39
N GLU A 17 -9.03 -1.85 24.31
CA GLU A 17 -8.65 -1.14 23.08
C GLU A 17 -7.26 -1.55 22.58
N LEU A 18 -6.28 -1.68 23.47
CA LEU A 18 -4.94 -2.18 23.13
C LEU A 18 -4.98 -3.62 22.61
N CYS A 19 -5.86 -4.47 23.15
CA CYS A 19 -6.06 -5.83 22.63
C CYS A 19 -6.60 -5.79 21.20
N VAL A 20 -7.57 -4.92 20.90
CA VAL A 20 -8.12 -4.75 19.55
C VAL A 20 -7.06 -4.26 18.56
N LEU A 21 -6.24 -3.28 18.96
CA LEU A 21 -5.13 -2.80 18.13
C LEU A 21 -4.10 -3.90 17.85
N ALA A 22 -3.77 -4.72 18.85
CA ALA A 22 -2.88 -5.86 18.67
C ALA A 22 -3.49 -6.92 17.73
N LEU A 23 -4.77 -7.26 17.90
CA LEU A 23 -5.50 -8.18 17.03
C LEU A 23 -5.48 -7.68 15.58
N PHE A 24 -5.79 -6.41 15.34
CA PHE A 24 -5.78 -5.82 14.00
C PHE A 24 -4.36 -5.77 13.40
N SER A 25 -3.35 -5.43 14.21
CA SER A 25 -1.96 -5.40 13.76
C SER A 25 -1.52 -6.76 13.24
N GLN A 26 -1.78 -7.82 14.00
CA GLN A 26 -1.32 -9.17 13.70
C GLN A 26 -2.17 -9.87 12.63
N SER A 27 -3.47 -9.59 12.56
CA SER A 27 -4.38 -10.23 11.60
C SER A 27 -4.49 -9.51 10.26
N VAL A 28 -4.25 -8.19 10.22
CA VAL A 28 -4.46 -7.36 9.02
C VAL A 28 -3.22 -6.57 8.64
N SER A 29 -2.72 -5.72 9.55
CA SER A 29 -1.71 -4.71 9.18
C SER A 29 -0.37 -5.33 8.79
N HIS A 30 0.16 -6.26 9.59
CA HIS A 30 1.42 -6.94 9.24
C HIS A 30 1.28 -7.79 7.97
N PRO A 31 0.27 -8.69 7.83
CA PRO A 31 0.02 -9.40 6.59
C PRO A 31 -0.11 -8.49 5.35
N TYR A 32 -0.83 -7.37 5.48
CA TYR A 32 -0.96 -6.38 4.42
C TYR A 32 0.41 -5.80 4.05
N MET A 33 1.19 -5.35 5.03
CA MET A 33 2.51 -4.77 4.79
C MET A 33 3.50 -5.79 4.22
N HIS A 34 3.43 -7.06 4.63
CA HIS A 34 4.19 -8.14 4.01
C HIS A 34 3.83 -8.31 2.55
N ARG A 35 2.55 -8.27 2.20
CA ARG A 35 2.12 -8.39 0.80
C ARG A 35 2.56 -7.19 -0.06
N ILE A 36 2.46 -5.98 0.48
CA ILE A 36 2.80 -4.73 -0.22
C ILE A 36 4.31 -4.59 -0.41
N ARG A 37 5.12 -4.98 0.58
CA ARG A 37 6.59 -4.85 0.52
C ARG A 37 7.31 -6.09 0.00
N GLY A 38 6.68 -7.26 0.06
CA GLY A 38 7.30 -8.54 -0.27
C GLY A 38 7.41 -8.83 -1.76
N VAL A 39 6.58 -8.21 -2.60
CA VAL A 39 6.59 -8.43 -4.05
C VAL A 39 7.32 -7.29 -4.75
N LYS A 40 8.50 -7.60 -5.30
CA LYS A 40 9.29 -6.65 -6.10
C LYS A 40 8.60 -6.34 -7.42
N ASN A 41 8.74 -5.10 -7.90
CA ASN A 41 8.24 -4.63 -9.19
C ASN A 41 6.72 -4.83 -9.37
N GLN A 42 5.96 -4.85 -8.27
CA GLN A 42 4.50 -4.88 -8.35
C GLN A 42 4.00 -3.46 -8.61
N ASN A 43 3.11 -3.31 -9.58
CA ASN A 43 2.42 -2.04 -9.78
C ASN A 43 1.28 -1.89 -8.76
N ALA A 44 1.25 -0.77 -8.05
CA ALA A 44 0.19 -0.42 -7.10
C ALA A 44 -1.21 -0.45 -7.73
N LEU A 45 -1.32 -0.10 -9.02
CA LEU A 45 -2.58 -0.09 -9.77
C LEU A 45 -3.21 -1.49 -9.95
N ASN A 46 -2.44 -2.55 -9.70
CA ASN A 46 -2.91 -3.94 -9.78
C ASN A 46 -3.32 -4.51 -8.42
N LEU A 47 -3.41 -3.67 -7.37
CA LEU A 47 -3.74 -4.12 -6.02
C LEU A 47 -5.25 -4.31 -5.76
N GLY A 48 -6.13 -3.87 -6.65
CA GLY A 48 -7.59 -3.96 -6.48
C GLY A 48 -8.08 -5.33 -5.98
N PRO A 49 -7.76 -6.45 -6.68
CA PRO A 49 -8.17 -7.78 -6.22
C PRO A 49 -7.61 -8.20 -4.85
N PHE A 50 -6.50 -7.62 -4.42
CA PHE A 50 -5.97 -7.85 -3.07
C PHE A 50 -6.72 -7.00 -2.03
N HIS A 51 -7.06 -5.76 -2.35
CA HIS A 51 -7.88 -4.90 -1.50
C HIS A 51 -9.29 -5.49 -1.28
N ASP A 52 -9.89 -6.11 -2.29
CA ASP A 52 -11.17 -6.83 -2.15
C ASP A 52 -11.05 -7.97 -1.11
N LYS A 53 -9.93 -8.70 -1.11
CA LYS A 53 -9.67 -9.75 -0.12
C LYS A 53 -9.54 -9.18 1.30
N VAL A 54 -8.98 -7.98 1.45
CA VAL A 54 -8.92 -7.30 2.75
C VAL A 54 -10.34 -7.01 3.22
N LEU A 55 -11.19 -6.41 2.38
CA LEU A 55 -12.58 -6.12 2.73
C LEU A 55 -13.36 -7.37 3.13
N VAL A 56 -13.27 -8.45 2.34
CA VAL A 56 -13.90 -9.74 2.65
C VAL A 56 -13.41 -10.29 3.99
N PHE A 57 -12.11 -10.19 4.28
CA PHE A 57 -11.56 -10.64 5.56
C PHE A 57 -12.14 -9.82 6.73
N LEU A 58 -12.16 -8.50 6.62
CA LEU A 58 -12.71 -7.61 7.65
C LEU A 58 -14.20 -7.89 7.91
N GLU A 59 -15.00 -8.02 6.86
CA GLU A 59 -16.43 -8.37 6.97
C GLU A 59 -16.63 -9.74 7.61
N SER A 60 -15.75 -10.71 7.34
CA SER A 60 -15.80 -12.02 8.01
C SER A 60 -15.50 -11.95 9.51
N VAL A 61 -14.66 -11.00 9.94
CA VAL A 61 -14.39 -10.76 11.38
C VAL A 61 -15.59 -10.10 12.03
N ILE A 62 -16.26 -9.16 11.35
CA ILE A 62 -17.47 -8.53 11.88
C ILE A 62 -18.58 -9.59 12.08
N ALA A 63 -18.72 -10.51 11.14
CA ALA A 63 -19.72 -11.59 11.20
C ALA A 63 -19.42 -12.62 12.31
N GLU A 64 -18.15 -12.91 12.57
CA GLU A 64 -17.72 -13.88 13.58
C GLU A 64 -16.47 -13.36 14.34
N PRO A 65 -16.63 -12.42 15.30
CA PRO A 65 -15.48 -11.71 15.90
C PRO A 65 -14.58 -12.62 16.72
N THR A 66 -15.19 -13.63 17.36
CA THR A 66 -14.51 -14.65 18.17
C THR A 66 -13.51 -15.47 17.34
N LYS A 67 -13.58 -15.45 16.01
CA LYS A 67 -12.56 -16.08 15.16
C LYS A 67 -11.15 -15.53 15.38
N LEU A 68 -11.01 -14.29 15.89
CA LEU A 68 -9.71 -13.68 16.15
C LEU A 68 -9.11 -14.05 17.51
N PHE A 69 -9.96 -14.26 18.53
CA PHE A 69 -9.50 -14.34 19.93
C PHE A 69 -10.11 -15.51 20.71
N SER A 70 -10.82 -16.44 20.07
CA SER A 70 -11.21 -17.70 20.70
C SER A 70 -9.98 -18.58 20.97
N LEU A 71 -10.08 -19.49 21.93
CA LEU A 71 -9.01 -20.44 22.26
C LEU A 71 -8.65 -21.41 21.13
N VAL A 72 -9.51 -21.52 20.11
CA VAL A 72 -9.30 -22.36 18.92
C VAL A 72 -8.88 -21.54 17.69
N ALA A 73 -8.80 -20.21 17.81
CA ALA A 73 -8.39 -19.34 16.73
C ALA A 73 -6.93 -19.62 16.37
N THR A 74 -6.70 -19.91 15.09
CA THR A 74 -5.36 -20.14 14.54
C THR A 74 -5.03 -19.06 13.52
N SER A 75 -3.75 -18.83 13.29
CA SER A 75 -3.32 -17.85 12.30
C SER A 75 -3.86 -18.14 10.90
N LYS A 76 -4.12 -19.42 10.57
CA LYS A 76 -4.73 -19.84 9.30
C LYS A 76 -6.13 -19.26 9.07
N THR A 77 -6.91 -19.06 10.13
CA THR A 77 -8.29 -18.56 10.05
C THR A 77 -8.42 -17.11 10.51
N ALA A 78 -7.44 -16.62 11.26
CA ALA A 78 -7.42 -15.32 11.93
C ALA A 78 -6.29 -14.40 11.46
N SER A 79 -5.67 -14.70 10.32
CA SER A 79 -4.77 -13.81 9.59
C SER A 79 -5.26 -13.65 8.15
N LEU A 80 -5.14 -12.44 7.61
CA LEU A 80 -5.48 -12.08 6.23
C LEU A 80 -4.77 -12.98 5.20
N ASP A 81 -3.53 -13.38 5.47
CA ASP A 81 -2.69 -14.20 4.60
C ASP A 81 -2.59 -15.68 5.05
N GLY A 82 -3.23 -16.02 6.17
CA GLY A 82 -3.16 -17.33 6.81
C GLY A 82 -1.77 -17.73 7.32
N GLN A 83 -0.79 -16.81 7.33
CA GLN A 83 0.57 -17.08 7.81
C GLN A 83 0.63 -17.02 9.33
N ILE A 84 1.74 -17.48 9.90
CA ILE A 84 2.01 -17.35 11.34
C ILE A 84 2.10 -15.85 11.68
N TRP A 85 1.47 -15.45 12.78
CA TRP A 85 1.54 -14.07 13.27
C TRP A 85 2.98 -13.68 13.63
N ASP A 86 3.33 -12.42 13.47
CA ASP A 86 4.67 -11.90 13.79
C ASP A 86 4.99 -12.07 15.29
N ARG A 87 3.99 -11.90 16.14
CA ARG A 87 4.03 -12.02 17.61
C ARG A 87 2.94 -12.98 18.12
N PRO A 88 3.07 -14.30 17.89
CA PRO A 88 2.06 -15.28 18.32
C PRO A 88 1.77 -15.21 19.82
N GLU A 89 2.79 -14.91 20.63
CA GLU A 89 2.71 -14.79 22.08
C GLU A 89 1.71 -13.72 22.54
N VAL A 90 1.49 -12.68 21.73
CA VAL A 90 0.52 -11.62 22.03
C VAL A 90 -0.90 -12.14 21.83
N LEU A 91 -1.15 -12.89 20.75
CA LEU A 91 -2.47 -13.46 20.45
C LEU A 91 -2.84 -14.52 21.47
N GLU A 92 -1.91 -15.43 21.79
CA GLU A 92 -2.11 -16.44 22.84
C GLU A 92 -2.48 -15.77 24.17
N LYS A 93 -1.83 -14.65 24.50
CA LYS A 93 -2.15 -13.91 25.72
C LYS A 93 -3.55 -13.31 25.67
N ILE A 94 -3.92 -12.67 24.55
CA ILE A 94 -5.27 -12.10 24.37
C ILE A 94 -6.32 -13.20 24.42
N GLN A 95 -6.11 -14.34 23.75
CA GLN A 95 -7.02 -15.49 23.77
C GLN A 95 -7.25 -16.01 25.20
N SER A 96 -6.19 -16.09 26.02
CA SER A 96 -6.30 -16.50 27.42
C SER A 96 -7.08 -15.50 28.29
N LEU A 97 -7.06 -14.23 27.92
CA LEU A 97 -7.70 -13.14 28.66
C LEU A 97 -9.12 -12.85 28.19
N ALA A 98 -9.44 -13.12 26.92
CA ALA A 98 -10.71 -12.79 26.28
C ALA A 98 -11.95 -13.17 27.11
N PRO A 99 -12.03 -14.33 27.79
CA PRO A 99 -13.18 -14.66 28.65
C PRO A 99 -13.42 -13.68 29.82
N ARG A 100 -12.43 -12.84 30.15
CA ARG A 100 -12.47 -11.84 31.23
C ARG A 100 -12.56 -10.41 30.73
N LEU A 101 -12.64 -10.21 29.41
CA LEU A 101 -12.69 -8.90 28.77
C LEU A 101 -14.09 -8.68 28.21
N PRO A 102 -15.02 -8.14 29.02
CA PRO A 102 -16.45 -8.08 28.68
C PRO A 102 -16.76 -7.21 27.45
N HIS A 103 -15.89 -6.26 27.08
CA HIS A 103 -16.14 -5.40 25.91
C HIS A 103 -15.24 -5.72 24.72
N LEU A 104 -14.38 -6.74 24.81
CA LEU A 104 -13.47 -7.08 23.70
C LEU A 104 -14.23 -7.35 22.40
N GLU A 105 -15.26 -8.19 22.45
CA GLU A 105 -16.06 -8.53 21.27
C GLU A 105 -16.75 -7.31 20.62
N PRO A 106 -17.54 -6.50 21.35
CA PRO A 106 -18.15 -5.31 20.76
C PRO A 106 -17.12 -4.27 20.29
N LEU A 107 -15.96 -4.15 20.94
CA LEU A 107 -14.88 -3.27 20.48
C LEU A 107 -14.24 -3.78 19.18
N VAL A 108 -14.04 -5.09 19.02
CA VAL A 108 -13.59 -5.68 17.75
C VAL A 108 -14.59 -5.37 16.65
N VAL A 109 -15.88 -5.59 16.88
CA VAL A 109 -16.93 -5.29 15.90
C VAL A 109 -16.91 -3.80 15.51
N ALA A 110 -16.88 -2.90 16.48
CA ALA A 110 -16.86 -1.45 16.24
C ALA A 110 -15.61 -1.04 15.44
N PHE A 111 -14.43 -1.48 15.87
CA PHE A 111 -13.16 -1.16 15.21
C PHE A 111 -13.12 -1.68 13.78
N PHE A 112 -13.50 -2.94 13.55
CA PHE A 112 -13.48 -3.53 12.22
C PHE A 112 -14.54 -2.91 11.30
N SER A 113 -15.69 -2.50 11.82
CA SER A 113 -16.70 -1.77 11.06
C SER A 113 -16.15 -0.42 10.57
N SER A 114 -15.49 0.34 11.46
CA SER A 114 -14.81 1.59 11.08
C SER A 114 -13.64 1.33 10.11
N ALA A 115 -12.91 0.23 10.27
CA ALA A 115 -11.87 -0.16 9.34
C ALA A 115 -12.44 -0.45 7.95
N VAL A 116 -13.56 -1.16 7.83
CA VAL A 116 -14.25 -1.40 6.55
C VAL A 116 -14.62 -0.07 5.87
N GLU A 117 -15.17 0.89 6.61
CA GLU A 117 -15.46 2.22 6.05
C GLU A 117 -14.19 2.92 5.55
N GLY A 118 -13.12 2.89 6.33
CA GLY A 118 -11.82 3.44 5.96
C GLY A 118 -11.26 2.78 4.70
N TRP A 119 -11.33 1.45 4.61
CA TRP A 119 -10.90 0.69 3.44
C TRP A 119 -11.74 1.00 2.21
N LYS A 120 -13.08 1.07 2.32
CA LYS A 120 -13.95 1.43 1.20
C LYS A 120 -13.60 2.80 0.61
N ARG A 121 -13.31 3.79 1.47
CA ARG A 121 -12.83 5.12 1.03
C ARG A 121 -11.44 5.03 0.40
N PHE A 122 -10.52 4.28 1.01
CA PHE A 122 -9.16 4.10 0.50
C PHE A 122 -9.12 3.40 -0.87
N THR A 123 -10.06 2.49 -1.13
CA THR A 123 -10.10 1.65 -2.33
C THR A 123 -11.14 2.09 -3.34
N GLU A 124 -11.73 3.28 -3.18
CA GLU A 124 -12.80 3.80 -4.05
C GLU A 124 -12.38 3.79 -5.52
N GLU A 125 -11.14 4.21 -5.81
CA GLU A 125 -10.62 4.27 -7.18
C GLU A 125 -10.42 2.88 -7.83
N PHE A 126 -10.38 1.80 -7.03
CA PHE A 126 -10.20 0.43 -7.48
C PHE A 126 -11.51 -0.32 -7.74
N GLN A 127 -12.66 0.24 -7.35
CA GLN A 127 -13.99 -0.35 -7.61
C GLN A 127 -14.27 -0.48 -9.11
N PRO A 128 -15.22 -1.32 -9.56
CA PRO A 128 -15.47 -1.59 -10.98
C PRO A 128 -15.61 -0.32 -11.86
N ASP A 129 -16.25 0.73 -11.34
CA ASP A 129 -16.43 2.02 -12.02
C ASP A 129 -15.40 3.09 -11.62
N GLY A 130 -14.40 2.69 -10.83
CA GLY A 130 -13.32 3.53 -10.36
C GLY A 130 -12.31 3.89 -11.45
N LYS A 131 -11.59 4.99 -11.24
CA LYS A 131 -10.58 5.49 -12.19
C LYS A 131 -9.48 4.47 -12.48
N ILE A 132 -9.04 3.70 -11.50
CA ILE A 132 -7.97 2.71 -11.67
C ILE A 132 -8.50 1.46 -12.37
N SER A 133 -9.71 1.02 -12.01
CA SER A 133 -10.36 -0.13 -12.66
C SER A 133 -10.59 0.09 -14.15
N SER A 134 -10.98 1.29 -14.55
CA SER A 134 -11.22 1.66 -15.95
C SER A 134 -9.95 1.82 -16.80
N LEU A 135 -8.75 1.84 -16.21
CA LEU A 135 -7.49 1.86 -16.98
C LEU A 135 -7.28 0.55 -17.73
N SER A 136 -6.85 0.65 -18.99
CA SER A 136 -6.36 -0.50 -19.76
C SER A 136 -5.08 -1.08 -19.15
N ALA A 137 -4.74 -2.31 -19.52
CA ALA A 137 -3.52 -2.96 -19.06
C ALA A 137 -2.27 -2.18 -19.48
N GLU A 138 -2.27 -1.62 -20.69
CA GLU A 138 -1.21 -0.78 -21.24
C GLU A 138 -1.05 0.50 -20.43
N SER A 139 -2.15 1.22 -20.17
CA SER A 139 -2.13 2.44 -19.36
C SER A 139 -1.63 2.20 -17.94
N ARG A 140 -1.97 1.07 -17.32
CA ARG A 140 -1.43 0.70 -15.99
C ARG A 140 0.07 0.45 -16.07
N LEU A 141 0.55 -0.26 -17.10
CA LEU A 141 1.99 -0.53 -17.28
C LEU A 141 2.78 0.77 -17.51
N GLU A 142 2.26 1.70 -18.28
CA GLU A 142 2.88 3.01 -18.49
C GLU A 142 2.86 3.88 -17.23
N ALA A 143 1.77 3.86 -16.46
CA ALA A 143 1.60 4.56 -15.20
C ALA A 143 2.09 3.74 -14.00
N PHE A 144 3.27 3.12 -14.11
CA PHE A 144 3.82 2.31 -13.03
C PHE A 144 3.97 3.13 -11.74
N MET A 145 3.35 2.64 -10.65
CA MET A 145 3.49 3.22 -9.31
C MET A 145 3.96 2.16 -8.31
N GLU A 146 4.87 2.54 -7.42
CA GLU A 146 5.31 1.64 -6.36
C GLU A 146 4.15 1.42 -5.37
N PRO A 147 3.99 0.21 -4.80
CA PRO A 147 2.95 -0.08 -3.82
C PRO A 147 3.08 0.72 -2.52
N THR A 148 4.29 1.22 -2.21
CA THR A 148 4.54 2.04 -1.02
C THR A 148 4.43 3.53 -1.36
N ASN A 149 3.63 4.23 -0.56
CA ASN A 149 3.30 5.62 -0.82
C ASN A 149 4.47 6.60 -0.59
N ASP A 150 5.44 6.24 0.24
CA ASP A 150 6.62 7.06 0.53
C ASP A 150 7.43 7.43 -0.73
N ILE A 151 7.62 6.47 -1.63
CA ILE A 151 8.31 6.68 -2.91
C ILE A 151 7.46 7.57 -3.83
N ASN A 152 6.14 7.33 -3.89
CA ASN A 152 5.22 8.10 -4.73
C ASN A 152 5.09 9.56 -4.25
N GLU A 153 5.00 9.80 -2.94
CA GLU A 153 4.98 11.13 -2.35
C GLU A 153 6.31 11.87 -2.56
N GLY A 154 7.44 11.17 -2.43
CA GLY A 154 8.76 11.73 -2.74
C GLY A 154 8.88 12.15 -4.21
N ALA A 155 8.34 11.34 -5.13
CA ALA A 155 8.29 11.66 -6.55
C ALA A 155 7.38 12.88 -6.82
N LEU A 156 6.21 12.95 -6.20
CA LEU A 156 5.29 14.08 -6.32
C LEU A 156 5.89 15.38 -5.76
N GLY A 157 6.55 15.31 -4.60
CA GLY A 157 7.26 16.46 -4.02
C GLY A 157 8.38 16.96 -4.93
N SER A 158 9.15 16.03 -5.53
CA SER A 158 10.19 16.35 -6.50
C SER A 158 9.60 17.00 -7.76
N PHE A 159 8.50 16.46 -8.29
CA PHE A 159 7.76 17.02 -9.41
C PHE A 159 7.32 18.46 -9.14
N ARG A 160 6.65 18.69 -7.99
CA ARG A 160 6.18 20.04 -7.59
C ARG A 160 7.34 21.02 -7.52
N LYS A 161 8.46 20.64 -6.89
CA LYS A 161 9.65 21.48 -6.81
C LYS A 161 10.21 21.84 -8.18
N VAL A 162 10.32 20.88 -9.10
CA VAL A 162 10.85 21.12 -10.45
C VAL A 162 9.92 22.04 -11.25
N SER A 163 8.61 21.80 -11.18
CA SER A 163 7.59 22.62 -11.84
C SER A 163 7.60 24.07 -11.33
N HIS A 164 7.68 24.27 -10.01
CA HIS A 164 7.78 25.61 -9.43
C HIS A 164 9.05 26.36 -9.84
N LEU A 165 10.20 25.68 -9.86
CA LEU A 165 11.48 26.30 -10.24
C LEU A 165 11.60 26.52 -11.75
N ASN A 166 10.83 25.80 -12.57
CA ASN A 166 10.89 25.85 -14.02
C ASN A 166 9.46 25.87 -14.61
N PRO A 167 8.73 26.99 -14.57
CA PRO A 167 7.31 27.02 -14.96
C PRO A 167 7.05 26.62 -16.43
N ASN A 168 8.05 26.78 -17.29
CA ASN A 168 7.98 26.44 -18.72
C ASN A 168 8.38 24.98 -19.02
N ILE A 169 8.75 24.18 -18.02
CA ILE A 169 9.12 22.78 -18.25
C ILE A 169 7.87 21.94 -18.57
N THR A 170 7.95 21.10 -19.60
CA THR A 170 6.83 20.22 -19.96
C THR A 170 6.79 19.01 -19.04
N LEU A 171 5.58 18.46 -18.81
CA LEU A 171 5.40 17.22 -18.04
C LEU A 171 6.21 16.07 -18.63
N GLN A 172 6.25 15.96 -19.95
CA GLN A 172 7.05 14.95 -20.66
C GLN A 172 8.55 15.09 -20.37
N THR A 173 9.07 16.32 -20.31
CA THR A 173 10.48 16.56 -19.94
C THR A 173 10.75 16.13 -18.50
N ILE A 174 9.84 16.42 -17.57
CA ILE A 174 9.98 15.97 -16.18
C ILE A 174 9.98 14.44 -16.10
N ASN A 175 8.99 13.80 -16.73
CA ASN A 175 8.86 12.34 -16.76
C ASN A 175 10.10 11.68 -17.39
N SER A 176 10.60 12.24 -18.49
CA SER A 176 11.80 11.72 -19.17
C SER A 176 13.04 11.79 -18.27
N ARG A 177 13.24 12.92 -17.56
CA ARG A 177 14.35 13.07 -16.60
C ARG A 177 14.23 12.10 -15.43
N ALA A 178 13.02 11.89 -14.92
CA ALA A 178 12.76 10.92 -13.86
C ALA A 178 13.06 9.49 -14.32
N MET A 179 12.61 9.10 -15.52
CA MET A 179 12.85 7.78 -16.10
C MET A 179 14.33 7.51 -16.38
N VAL A 180 15.06 8.47 -16.94
CA VAL A 180 16.51 8.35 -17.18
C VAL A 180 17.28 8.06 -15.90
N LYS A 181 16.89 8.73 -14.80
CA LYS A 181 17.49 8.51 -13.48
C LYS A 181 17.07 7.17 -12.88
N ARG A 182 15.80 6.80 -12.97
CA ARG A 182 15.24 5.57 -12.38
C ARG A 182 15.77 4.31 -13.04
N ASN A 183 15.99 4.34 -14.36
CA ASN A 183 16.39 3.19 -15.16
C ASN A 183 17.91 3.11 -15.39
N ASP A 184 18.71 3.94 -14.71
CA ASP A 184 20.16 4.06 -14.94
C ASP A 184 20.52 4.14 -16.45
N THR A 185 19.71 4.90 -17.19
CA THR A 185 19.77 4.90 -18.66
C THR A 185 21.09 5.47 -19.19
N VAL A 186 21.68 6.45 -18.49
CA VAL A 186 22.96 7.05 -18.89
C VAL A 186 24.13 6.06 -18.74
N PRO A 187 24.35 5.40 -17.58
CA PRO A 187 25.31 4.31 -17.47
C PRO A 187 25.08 3.18 -18.49
N TYR A 188 23.83 2.78 -18.70
CA TYR A 188 23.49 1.73 -19.66
C TYR A 188 23.90 2.11 -21.09
N ILE A 189 23.55 3.30 -21.56
CA ILE A 189 23.96 3.81 -22.89
C ILE A 189 25.48 3.93 -22.97
N ALA A 190 26.15 4.38 -21.91
CA ALA A 190 27.61 4.48 -21.91
C ALA A 190 28.29 3.11 -22.06
N GLN A 191 27.76 2.07 -21.41
CA GLN A 191 28.34 0.73 -21.41
C GLN A 191 27.95 -0.14 -22.61
N LYS A 192 26.73 0.03 -23.14
CA LYS A 192 26.13 -0.93 -24.09
C LYS A 192 26.03 -0.41 -25.51
N PHE A 193 26.00 0.90 -25.73
CA PHE A 193 25.78 1.45 -27.07
C PHE A 193 27.12 1.71 -27.76
N ASP A 194 27.17 1.47 -29.06
CA ASP A 194 28.29 1.84 -29.92
C ASP A 194 28.08 3.21 -30.59
N SER A 195 28.88 3.56 -31.61
CA SER A 195 28.74 4.84 -32.31
C SER A 195 27.51 4.90 -33.22
N GLU A 196 27.08 3.78 -33.78
CA GLU A 196 25.92 3.72 -34.68
C GLU A 196 24.61 3.78 -33.87
N ASP A 197 24.54 3.08 -32.74
CA ASP A 197 23.42 3.15 -31.80
C ASP A 197 23.16 4.59 -31.33
N ARG A 198 24.25 5.32 -31.03
CA ARG A 198 24.17 6.73 -30.61
C ARG A 198 23.70 7.64 -31.75
N LYS A 199 24.20 7.44 -32.97
CA LYS A 199 23.75 8.21 -34.15
C LYS A 199 22.25 7.99 -34.40
N HIS A 200 21.79 6.74 -34.31
CA HIS A 200 20.38 6.40 -34.42
C HIS A 200 19.53 7.09 -33.33
N LEU A 201 19.96 7.02 -32.06
CA LEU A 201 19.27 7.68 -30.95
C LEU A 201 19.16 9.21 -31.17
N HIS A 202 20.23 9.85 -31.65
CA HIS A 202 20.23 11.28 -31.97
C HIS A 202 19.33 11.64 -33.16
N HIS A 203 19.18 10.75 -34.14
CA HIS A 203 18.26 10.93 -35.26
C HIS A 203 16.81 10.88 -34.78
N GLU A 204 16.44 9.84 -34.04
CA GLU A 204 15.09 9.65 -33.47
C GLU A 204 14.67 10.79 -32.54
N ALA A 205 15.59 11.29 -31.71
CA ALA A 205 15.33 12.41 -30.81
C ALA A 205 14.96 13.71 -31.58
N ARG A 206 15.59 13.94 -32.75
CA ARG A 206 15.27 15.11 -33.59
C ARG A 206 13.90 14.98 -34.25
N LEU A 207 13.55 13.80 -34.73
CA LEU A 207 12.23 13.53 -35.33
C LEU A 207 11.11 13.79 -34.31
N ARG A 208 11.26 13.32 -33.07
CA ARG A 208 10.27 13.54 -32.00
C ARG A 208 10.13 15.00 -31.60
N ASN A 209 11.23 15.76 -31.53
CA ASN A 209 11.16 17.19 -31.22
C ASN A 209 10.46 17.99 -32.32
N ASN A 210 10.65 17.62 -33.59
CA ASN A 210 10.02 18.31 -34.71
C ASN A 210 8.53 18.00 -34.82
N GLY A 211 8.11 16.73 -34.61
CA GLY A 211 6.70 16.36 -34.65
C GLY A 211 5.84 16.98 -33.54
N GLN A 212 6.45 17.39 -32.42
CA GLN A 212 5.74 18.09 -31.34
C GLN A 212 5.51 19.58 -31.57
N GLN A 213 6.23 20.20 -32.51
CA GLN A 213 5.99 21.60 -32.90
C GLN A 213 4.80 21.76 -33.86
N GLU A 214 4.37 20.69 -34.53
CA GLU A 214 3.29 20.72 -35.52
C GLU A 214 1.88 20.46 -34.92
N SER A 215 1.78 20.18 -33.62
CA SER A 215 0.51 19.88 -32.91
C SER A 215 0.16 20.89 -31.80
N GLY A 216 0.79 22.06 -31.81
CA GLY A 216 0.54 23.16 -30.84
C GLY A 216 -0.47 24.18 -31.34
#